data_AF-A0A971CCN7-F1
#
_entry.id   AF-A0A971CCN7-F1
#
_cell.length_a   1.000
_cell.length_b   1.000
_cell.length_c   1.000
_cell.angle_alpha   90.00
_cell.angle_beta   90.00
_cell.angle_gamma   90.00
#
_symmetry.space_group_name_H-M   'P 1'
#
loop_
_entity.id
_entity.type
_entity.pdbx_description
1 polymer ?
#
loop_
_entity_poly.entity_id
_entity_poly.type
_entity_poly.pdbx_seq_one_letter_code
_entity_poly.pdbx_strand_id
1 'polypeptide(L)'
;MSTASGSPAEEVWASYFAAVEAAALAVAEKSRQGQLQPWPDLIAPGVPFPVTLERRRVEVLAVMEGAVREARIRRDAIAQDLAALHPPRTKVTDTSGTLGSHLDMVG
;
A
#
# COMPACT_ATOMS: atom_id res chain seq x y z
N MET A 1 -30.79 0.40 33.63
CA MET A 1 -30.62 0.24 32.18
C MET A 1 -29.30 -0.47 31.95
N SER A 2 -29.31 -1.79 31.75
CA SER A 2 -28.12 -2.60 31.49
C SER A 2 -28.45 -3.60 30.40
N THR A 3 -28.12 -3.27 29.16
CA THR A 3 -28.21 -4.18 28.01
C THR A 3 -26.79 -4.41 27.50
N ALA A 4 -26.06 -5.27 28.19
CA ALA A 4 -24.83 -5.85 27.69
C ALA A 4 -24.80 -7.30 28.13
N SER A 5 -25.53 -8.14 27.40
CA SER A 5 -25.35 -9.59 27.42
C SER A 5 -24.92 -9.98 26.02
N GLY A 6 -23.72 -9.52 25.63
CA GLY A 6 -23.00 -10.09 24.51
C GLY A 6 -22.41 -11.41 24.98
N SER A 7 -22.43 -12.43 24.14
CA SER A 7 -21.74 -13.67 24.49
C SER A 7 -20.23 -13.40 24.62
N PRO A 8 -19.48 -14.13 25.47
CA PRO A 8 -18.03 -13.96 25.57
C PRO A 8 -17.30 -14.08 24.23
N ALA A 9 -17.83 -14.90 23.31
CA ALA A 9 -17.30 -15.02 21.96
C ALA A 9 -17.49 -13.74 21.13
N GLU A 10 -18.64 -13.07 21.26
CA GLU A 10 -18.90 -11.79 20.59
C GLU A 10 -17.95 -10.70 21.07
N GLU A 11 -17.69 -10.61 22.36
CA GLU A 11 -16.78 -9.61 22.92
C GLU A 11 -15.34 -9.81 22.43
N VAL A 12 -14.87 -11.07 22.36
CA VAL A 12 -13.54 -11.41 21.85
C VAL A 12 -13.42 -11.07 20.37
N TRP A 13 -14.41 -11.45 19.56
CA TRP A 13 -14.40 -11.14 18.12
C TRP A 13 -14.56 -9.64 17.84
N ALA A 14 -15.40 -8.93 18.59
CA ALA A 14 -15.54 -7.48 18.48
C ALA A 14 -14.22 -6.75 18.82
N SER A 15 -13.53 -7.19 19.86
CA SER A 15 -12.21 -6.66 20.24
C SER A 15 -11.16 -6.92 19.16
N TYR A 16 -11.14 -8.13 18.60
CA TYR A 16 -10.27 -8.47 17.47
C TYR A 16 -10.54 -7.57 16.26
N PHE A 17 -11.80 -7.38 15.87
CA PHE A 17 -12.15 -6.49 14.75
C PHE A 17 -11.78 -5.04 15.00
N ALA A 18 -11.94 -4.54 16.23
CA ALA A 18 -11.47 -3.20 16.59
C ALA A 18 -9.95 -3.07 16.44
N ALA A 19 -9.18 -4.08 16.84
CA ALA A 19 -7.73 -4.09 16.66
C ALA A 19 -7.32 -4.12 15.18
N VAL A 20 -8.00 -4.93 14.36
CA VAL A 20 -7.76 -5.00 12.90
C VAL A 20 -8.08 -3.68 12.22
N GLU A 21 -9.21 -3.06 12.55
CA GLU A 21 -9.60 -1.75 11.99
C GLU A 21 -8.61 -0.66 12.38
N ALA A 22 -8.22 -0.59 13.66
CA ALA A 22 -7.23 0.38 14.14
C ALA A 22 -5.87 0.19 13.43
N ALA A 23 -5.45 -1.06 13.22
CA ALA A 23 -4.24 -1.39 12.47
C ALA A 23 -4.32 -0.92 11.01
N ALA A 24 -5.45 -1.16 10.33
CA ALA A 24 -5.68 -0.72 8.97
C ALA A 24 -5.57 0.81 8.83
N LEU A 25 -6.22 1.53 9.75
CA LEU A 25 -6.19 2.99 9.78
C LEU A 25 -4.79 3.53 10.08
N ALA A 26 -4.07 2.91 11.02
CA ALA A 26 -2.69 3.29 11.34
C ALA A 26 -1.75 3.08 10.14
N VAL A 27 -1.88 1.97 9.42
CA VAL A 27 -1.09 1.68 8.21
C VAL A 27 -1.41 2.69 7.10
N ALA A 28 -2.69 3.03 6.90
CA ALA A 28 -3.09 4.05 5.93
C ALA A 28 -2.51 5.43 6.29
N GLU A 29 -2.59 5.83 7.56
CA GLU A 29 -2.05 7.11 8.04
C GLU A 29 -0.53 7.18 7.92
N LYS A 30 0.17 6.11 8.29
CA LYS A 30 1.64 6.05 8.15
C LYS A 30 2.06 6.07 6.69
N SER A 31 1.33 5.36 5.83
CA SER A 31 1.50 5.45 4.38
C SER A 31 1.29 6.88 3.87
N ARG A 32 0.34 7.64 4.46
CA ARG A 32 0.15 9.08 4.17
C ARG A 32 1.35 9.94 4.51
N GLN A 33 2.00 9.62 5.61
CA GLN A 33 3.22 10.29 6.07
C GLN A 33 4.48 9.84 5.31
N GLY A 34 4.36 8.95 4.33
CA GLY A 34 5.50 8.36 3.61
C GLY A 34 6.32 7.38 4.45
N GLN A 35 5.76 6.90 5.57
CA GLN A 35 6.39 5.94 6.47
C GLN A 35 5.86 4.53 6.21
N LEU A 36 6.76 3.54 6.32
CA LEU A 36 6.38 2.14 6.29
C LEU A 36 5.90 1.71 7.68
N GLN A 37 4.66 1.24 7.76
CA GLN A 37 4.12 0.62 8.96
C GLN A 37 3.89 -0.87 8.67
N PRO A 38 4.60 -1.77 9.36
CA PRO A 38 4.32 -3.20 9.23
C PRO A 38 2.92 -3.51 9.77
N TRP A 39 2.27 -4.48 9.14
CA TRP A 39 1.01 -5.02 9.65
C TRP A 39 1.28 -5.70 11.00
N PRO A 40 0.48 -5.44 12.04
CA PRO A 40 0.64 -6.12 13.31
C PRO A 40 0.29 -7.60 13.19
N ASP A 41 0.97 -8.43 13.98
CA ASP A 41 0.69 -9.87 14.06
C ASP A 41 -0.58 -10.10 14.89
N LEU A 42 -1.74 -9.96 14.24
CA LEU A 42 -3.05 -10.14 14.85
C LEU A 42 -3.55 -11.56 14.59
N ILE A 43 -3.59 -12.35 15.65
CA ILE A 43 -4.10 -13.73 15.61
C ILE A 43 -5.62 -13.71 15.78
N ALA A 44 -6.32 -14.35 14.83
CA ALA A 44 -7.76 -14.48 14.91
C ALA A 44 -8.17 -15.31 16.15
N PRO A 45 -9.30 -14.97 16.80
CA PRO A 45 -9.77 -15.74 17.94
C PRO A 45 -9.99 -17.22 17.61
N GLY A 46 -9.55 -18.12 18.50
CA GLY A 46 -9.77 -19.56 18.38
C GLY A 46 -11.18 -20.03 18.76
N VAL A 47 -12.11 -19.10 19.02
CA VAL A 47 -13.50 -19.39 19.37
C VAL A 47 -14.40 -19.27 18.14
N PRO A 48 -15.52 -20.02 18.06
CA PRO A 48 -16.43 -19.96 16.92
C PRO A 48 -16.87 -18.54 16.57
N PHE A 49 -16.97 -18.26 15.28
CA PHE A 49 -17.37 -16.94 14.80
C PHE A 49 -18.87 -16.69 15.05
N PRO A 50 -19.26 -15.61 15.74
CA PRO A 50 -20.67 -15.26 15.97
C PRO A 50 -21.30 -14.64 14.72
N VAL A 51 -22.38 -15.24 14.22
CA VAL A 51 -23.12 -14.75 13.04
C VAL A 51 -23.64 -13.31 13.19
N THR A 52 -23.89 -12.87 14.43
CA THR A 52 -24.30 -11.51 14.79
C THR A 52 -23.27 -10.46 14.37
N LEU A 53 -22.00 -10.84 14.19
CA LEU A 53 -20.91 -9.97 13.79
C LEU A 53 -20.62 -9.99 12.28
N GLU A 54 -21.41 -10.68 11.46
CA GLU A 54 -21.15 -10.79 10.01
C GLU A 54 -21.10 -9.41 9.33
N ARG A 55 -22.03 -8.51 9.68
CA ARG A 55 -22.02 -7.15 9.17
C ARG A 55 -20.74 -6.42 9.54
N ARG A 56 -20.31 -6.54 10.80
CA ARG A 56 -19.11 -5.88 11.30
C ARG A 56 -17.86 -6.42 10.60
N ARG A 57 -17.81 -7.73 10.33
CA ARG A 57 -16.75 -8.36 9.54
C ARG A 57 -16.64 -7.73 8.15
N VAL A 58 -17.76 -7.56 7.45
CA VAL A 58 -17.79 -6.92 6.11
C VAL A 58 -17.30 -5.47 6.18
N GLU A 59 -17.72 -4.70 7.19
CA GLU A 59 -17.27 -3.33 7.39
C GLU A 59 -15.75 -3.25 7.61
N VAL A 60 -15.18 -4.12 8.46
CA VAL A 60 -13.73 -4.16 8.70
C VAL A 60 -12.96 -4.56 7.44
N LEU A 61 -13.46 -5.52 6.67
CA LEU A 61 -12.86 -5.89 5.38
C LEU A 61 -12.83 -4.71 4.41
N ALA A 62 -13.92 -3.94 4.32
CA ALA A 62 -13.97 -2.74 3.47
C ALA A 62 -12.94 -1.67 3.90
N VAL A 63 -12.70 -1.51 5.22
CA VAL A 63 -11.65 -0.61 5.73
C VAL A 63 -10.26 -1.09 5.29
N MET A 64 -9.99 -2.39 5.42
CA MET A 64 -8.72 -2.98 4.99
C MET A 64 -8.50 -2.82 3.48
N GLU A 65 -9.51 -3.10 2.66
CA GLU A 65 -9.44 -2.91 1.21
C GLU A 65 -9.20 -1.45 0.83
N GLY A 66 -9.84 -0.52 1.55
CA GLY A 66 -9.61 0.91 1.43
C GLY A 66 -8.15 1.30 1.67
N ALA A 67 -7.56 0.83 2.78
CA ALA A 67 -6.17 1.09 3.13
C ALA A 67 -5.19 0.52 2.09
N VAL A 68 -5.42 -0.72 1.62
CA VAL A 68 -4.59 -1.36 0.58
C VAL A 68 -4.68 -0.59 -0.74
N ARG A 69 -5.88 -0.16 -1.15
CA ARG A 69 -6.08 0.63 -2.36
C ARG A 69 -5.35 1.97 -2.29
N GLU A 70 -5.45 2.68 -1.16
CA GLU A 70 -4.74 3.94 -0.95
C GLU A 70 -3.21 3.75 -1.03
N ALA A 71 -2.69 2.71 -0.38
CA ALA A 71 -1.26 2.38 -0.43
C ALA A 71 -0.77 2.08 -1.86
N ARG A 72 -1.58 1.35 -2.65
CA ARG A 72 -1.26 1.08 -4.07
C ARG A 72 -1.22 2.35 -4.91
N ILE A 73 -2.21 3.23 -4.77
CA ILE A 73 -2.26 4.51 -5.48
C ILE A 73 -1.00 5.34 -5.19
N ARG A 74 -0.60 5.44 -3.92
CA ARG A 74 0.62 6.17 -3.54
C ARG A 74 1.88 5.54 -4.10
N ARG A 75 2.01 4.21 -4.02
CA ARG A 75 3.15 3.49 -4.61
C ARG A 75 3.26 3.78 -6.11
N ASP A 76 2.14 3.75 -6.82
CA ASP A 76 2.11 3.96 -8.27
C ASP A 76 2.46 5.42 -8.62
N ALA A 77 2.00 6.40 -7.83
CA ALA A 77 2.41 7.80 -7.97
C ALA A 77 3.92 7.99 -7.75
N ILE A 78 4.49 7.38 -6.70
CA ILE A 78 5.95 7.43 -6.45
C ILE A 78 6.72 6.77 -7.59
N ALA A 79 6.25 5.63 -8.11
CA ALA A 79 6.87 4.96 -9.25
C ALA A 79 6.85 5.84 -10.51
N GLN A 80 5.75 6.57 -10.74
CA GLN A 80 5.62 7.53 -11.84
C GLN A 80 6.59 8.72 -11.68
N ASP A 81 6.70 9.28 -10.49
CA ASP A 81 7.64 10.38 -10.19
C ASP A 81 9.10 9.93 -10.37
N LEU A 82 9.44 8.72 -9.90
CA LEU A 82 10.79 8.14 -10.08
C LEU A 82 11.13 7.90 -11.55
N ALA A 83 10.15 7.46 -12.36
CA ALA A 83 10.32 7.29 -13.80
C ALA A 83 10.51 8.64 -14.52
N ALA A 84 9.87 9.71 -14.04
CA ALA A 84 10.07 11.06 -14.58
C ALA A 84 11.47 11.63 -14.26
N LEU A 85 12.02 11.30 -13.09
CA LEU A 85 13.38 11.71 -12.68
C LEU A 85 14.50 10.96 -13.43
N HIS A 86 14.22 9.72 -13.86
CA HIS A 86 15.12 8.93 -14.70
C HIS A 86 14.47 8.70 -16.05
N PRO A 87 14.39 9.72 -16.92
CA PRO A 87 13.92 9.50 -18.28
C PRO A 87 14.78 8.37 -18.87
N PRO A 88 14.16 7.36 -19.54
CA PRO A 88 14.92 6.30 -20.16
C PRO A 88 15.99 6.99 -21.01
N ARG A 89 17.26 6.67 -20.76
CA ARG A 89 18.37 7.16 -21.58
C ARG A 89 18.03 6.78 -23.02
N THR A 90 17.45 7.72 -23.76
CA THR A 90 17.40 7.66 -25.20
C THR A 90 18.85 7.47 -25.59
N LYS A 91 19.20 6.27 -26.06
CA LYS A 91 20.41 6.09 -26.86
C LYS A 91 20.22 7.02 -28.05
N VAL A 92 20.68 8.25 -27.91
CA VAL A 92 20.97 9.10 -29.04
C VAL A 92 22.08 8.36 -29.75
N THR A 93 21.72 7.56 -30.75
CA THR A 93 22.68 7.18 -31.78
C THR A 93 23.05 8.48 -32.47
N ASP A 94 24.15 9.05 -32.01
CA ASP A 94 24.79 10.20 -32.64
C ASP A 94 25.35 9.71 -33.98
N THR A 95 24.51 9.75 -35.02
CA THR A 95 24.96 9.63 -36.41
C THR A 95 25.56 10.97 -36.84
N SER A 96 26.62 11.40 -36.17
CA SER A 96 27.51 12.47 -36.64
C SER A 96 28.93 11.91 -36.65
N GLY A 97 29.29 11.26 -37.74
CA GLY A 97 30.59 10.59 -37.83
C GLY A 97 30.97 10.07 -39.22
N THR A 98 30.52 10.70 -40.30
CA THR A 98 31.19 10.58 -41.61
C THR A 98 31.86 11.90 -41.95
N LEU A 99 32.92 12.22 -41.20
CA LEU A 99 33.91 13.24 -41.54
C LEU A 99 34.88 12.62 -42.56
N GLY A 100 34.36 12.40 -43.77
CA GLY A 100 35.17 12.16 -44.96
C GLY A 100 35.40 13.48 -45.66
N SER A 101 36.42 14.24 -45.25
CA SER A 101 36.97 15.29 -46.11
C SER A 101 38.43 15.55 -45.76
N HIS A 102 39.27 15.31 -46.77
CA HIS A 102 40.70 15.53 -46.85
C HIS A 102 41.17 16.82 -46.15
N LEU A 103 42.19 16.70 -45.31
CA LEU A 103 43.24 17.71 -45.18
C LEU A 103 44.58 17.00 -45.26
N ASP A 104 45.08 16.95 -46.48
CA ASP A 104 46.48 16.68 -46.80
C ASP A 104 47.20 18.03 -46.77
N MET A 105 48.11 18.22 -45.82
CA MET A 105 49.12 19.29 -45.82
C MET A 105 50.10 19.03 -44.67
N VAL A 106 51.22 18.37 -44.99
CA VAL A 106 52.62 18.87 -44.92
C VAL A 106 53.56 17.66 -44.85
N GLY A 107 54.30 17.46 -45.95
CA GLY A 107 55.46 16.59 -46.11
C GLY A 107 56.19 16.98 -47.38
#